data_AF-A0A9K3EIL4-F1
#
_entry.id   AF-A0A9K3EIL4-F1
#
_cell.length_a   1.000
_cell.length_b   1.000
_cell.length_c   1.000
_cell.angle_alpha   90.00
_cell.angle_beta   90.00
_cell.angle_gamma   90.00
#
_symmetry.space_group_name_H-M   'P 1'
#
loop_
_entity.id
_entity.type
_entity.pdbx_description
1 polymer ?
#
loop_
_entity_poly.entity_id
_entity_poly.type
_entity_poly.pdbx_seq_one_letter_code
_entity_poly.pdbx_strand_id
1 'polypeptide(L)'
;MYKEKEAEALAAQKGHEEALTRIVELENTIDEQQTQTKTLELFSQDLGDDCKWLPTRGVPLIVDRLVRSEELAKYMFELGGVASNSGCKDGYIEGKADAKEGARDDKFELVKEDCVADYAAKRHEFEFIEFSILKAIDKLARCSVVVETLKKVLGDSDAMTGY
;
A
#
# COMPACT_ATOMS: atom_id res chain seq x y z
N MET A 1 47.21 -52.63 39.13
CA MET A 1 47.31 -52.89 37.67
C MET A 1 46.04 -53.42 37.03
N TYR A 2 45.50 -54.61 37.34
CA TYR A 2 44.31 -55.13 36.63
C TYR A 2 43.02 -54.31 36.86
N LYS A 3 42.70 -54.00 38.12
CA LYS A 3 41.51 -53.19 38.48
C LYS A 3 41.54 -51.75 37.94
N GLU A 4 42.75 -51.24 37.72
CA GLU A 4 43.00 -49.87 37.24
C GLU A 4 42.69 -49.77 35.74
N LYS A 5 43.11 -50.79 34.96
CA LYS A 5 42.77 -50.92 33.54
C LYS A 5 41.27 -51.15 33.30
N GLU A 6 40.59 -51.89 34.16
CA GLU A 6 39.12 -52.05 34.07
C GLU A 6 38.38 -50.75 34.33
N ALA A 7 38.80 -49.96 35.31
CA ALA A 7 38.20 -48.65 35.60
C ALA A 7 38.41 -47.66 34.45
N GLU A 8 39.60 -47.68 33.83
CA GLU A 8 39.94 -46.83 32.69
C GLU A 8 39.13 -47.23 31.43
N ALA A 9 38.95 -48.52 31.18
CA ALA A 9 38.10 -49.01 30.09
C ALA A 9 36.61 -48.66 30.29
N LEU A 10 36.11 -48.76 31.53
CA LEU A 10 34.72 -48.38 31.85
C LEU A 10 34.48 -46.87 31.67
N ALA A 11 35.45 -46.04 32.07
CA ALA A 11 35.40 -44.60 31.87
C ALA A 11 35.45 -44.22 30.38
N ALA A 12 36.28 -44.91 29.59
CA ALA A 12 36.35 -44.70 28.15
C ALA A 12 35.04 -45.11 27.44
N GLN A 13 34.43 -46.23 27.86
CA GLN A 13 33.13 -46.66 27.33
C GLN A 13 32.04 -45.64 27.65
N LYS A 14 31.98 -45.16 28.89
CA LYS A 14 31.01 -44.14 29.30
C LYS A 14 31.18 -42.84 28.52
N GLY A 15 32.42 -42.38 28.35
CA GLY A 15 32.73 -41.19 27.53
C GLY A 15 32.35 -41.37 26.06
N HIS A 16 32.47 -42.59 25.52
CA HIS A 16 32.02 -42.91 24.16
C HIS A 16 30.49 -42.88 24.04
N GLU A 17 29.76 -43.42 25.01
CA GLU A 17 28.29 -43.38 25.03
C GLU A 17 27.73 -41.95 25.18
N GLU A 18 28.37 -41.13 26.03
CA GLU A 18 28.06 -39.70 26.17
C GLU A 18 28.34 -38.95 24.86
N ALA A 19 29.46 -39.24 24.19
CA ALA A 19 29.80 -38.64 22.90
C ALA A 19 28.80 -39.03 21.80
N LEU A 20 28.38 -40.29 21.73
CA LEU A 20 27.36 -40.75 20.78
C LEU A 20 26.02 -40.07 21.02
N THR A 21 25.59 -39.95 22.28
CA THR A 21 24.35 -39.25 22.64
C THR A 21 24.42 -37.79 22.19
N ARG A 22 25.56 -37.13 22.41
CA ARG A 22 25.77 -35.74 22.00
C ARG A 22 25.78 -35.57 20.47
N ILE A 23 26.31 -36.53 19.73
CA ILE A 23 26.29 -36.52 18.26
C ILE A 23 24.84 -36.57 17.76
N VAL A 24 24.02 -37.47 18.29
CA VAL A 24 22.60 -37.59 17.90
C VAL A 24 21.82 -36.31 18.21
N GLU A 25 22.05 -35.68 19.37
CA GLU A 25 21.44 -34.38 19.70
C GLU A 25 21.83 -33.28 18.71
N LEU A 26 23.10 -33.23 18.31
CA LEU A 26 23.60 -32.26 17.35
C LEU A 26 23.05 -32.51 15.94
N GLU A 27 22.95 -33.76 15.52
CA GLU A 27 22.32 -34.15 14.24
C GLU A 27 20.86 -33.69 14.18
N ASN A 28 20.08 -33.95 15.23
CA ASN A 28 18.69 -33.47 15.32
C ASN A 28 18.61 -31.94 15.27
N THR A 29 19.51 -31.24 15.96
CA THR A 29 19.56 -29.77 15.94
C THR A 29 19.89 -29.24 14.54
N ILE A 30 20.81 -29.90 13.82
CA ILE A 30 21.18 -29.53 12.45
C ILE A 30 19.98 -29.73 11.52
N ASP A 31 19.25 -30.83 11.65
CA ASP A 31 18.06 -31.10 10.83
C ASP A 31 16.96 -30.06 11.07
N GLU A 32 16.70 -29.70 12.33
CA GLU A 32 15.78 -28.62 12.69
C GLU A 32 16.21 -27.28 12.08
N GLN A 33 17.49 -26.91 12.19
CA GLN A 33 18.01 -25.68 11.61
C GLN A 33 17.95 -25.66 10.09
N GLN A 34 18.18 -26.80 9.43
CA GLN A 34 18.06 -26.90 7.97
C GLN A 34 16.61 -26.70 7.52
N THR A 35 15.63 -27.25 8.24
CA THR A 35 14.21 -27.05 7.91
C THR A 35 13.75 -25.60 8.12
N GLN A 36 14.19 -24.97 9.22
CA GLN A 36 13.93 -23.55 9.46
C GLN A 36 14.57 -22.66 8.39
N THR A 37 15.82 -22.95 8.01
CA THR A 37 16.53 -22.19 6.96
C THR A 37 15.80 -22.26 5.63
N LYS A 38 15.37 -23.46 5.20
CA LYS A 38 14.57 -23.61 3.97
C LYS A 38 13.25 -22.83 4.03
N THR A 39 12.60 -22.82 5.19
CA THR A 39 11.35 -22.05 5.39
C THR A 39 11.60 -20.54 5.27
N LEU A 40 12.70 -20.05 5.84
CA LEU A 40 13.09 -18.64 5.73
C LEU A 40 13.49 -18.26 4.30
N GLU A 41 14.15 -19.14 3.56
CA GLU A 41 14.49 -18.93 2.16
C GLU A 41 13.23 -18.75 1.29
N LEU A 42 12.23 -19.63 1.48
CA LEU A 42 10.93 -19.51 0.79
C LEU A 42 10.23 -18.19 1.15
N PHE A 43 10.19 -17.85 2.44
CA PHE A 43 9.58 -16.59 2.89
C PHE A 43 10.29 -15.35 2.33
N SER A 44 11.62 -15.39 2.26
CA SER A 44 12.44 -14.32 1.66
C SER A 44 12.17 -14.18 0.16
N GLN A 45 12.02 -15.30 -0.55
CA GLN A 45 11.66 -15.30 -1.97
C GLN A 45 10.27 -14.67 -2.19
N ASP A 46 9.26 -15.12 -1.44
CA ASP A 46 7.89 -14.59 -1.53
C ASP A 46 7.86 -13.08 -1.26
N LEU A 47 8.56 -12.64 -0.20
CA LEU A 47 8.69 -11.22 0.12
C LEU A 47 9.39 -10.45 -1.01
N GLY A 48 10.43 -11.03 -1.60
CA GLY A 48 11.14 -10.45 -2.74
C GLY A 48 10.26 -10.27 -3.96
N ASP A 49 9.38 -11.23 -4.24
CA ASP A 49 8.44 -11.17 -5.36
C ASP A 49 7.30 -10.19 -5.11
N ASP A 50 6.81 -10.12 -3.87
CA ASP A 50 5.86 -9.10 -3.44
C ASP A 50 6.44 -7.67 -3.55
N CYS A 51 7.69 -7.48 -3.13
CA CYS A 51 8.40 -6.20 -3.25
C CYS A 51 8.57 -5.76 -4.71
N LYS A 52 8.72 -6.69 -5.65
CA LYS A 52 8.77 -6.38 -7.09
C LYS A 52 7.38 -6.11 -7.66
N TRP A 53 6.38 -6.88 -7.24
CA TRP A 53 5.01 -6.78 -7.75
C TRP A 53 4.35 -5.45 -7.42
N LEU A 54 4.57 -4.93 -6.20
CA LEU A 54 3.96 -3.68 -5.74
C LEU A 54 4.23 -2.49 -6.68
N PRO A 55 5.48 -2.09 -6.97
CA PRO A 55 5.74 -0.95 -7.85
C PRO A 55 5.44 -1.25 -9.32
N THR A 56 5.60 -2.50 -9.78
CA THR A 56 5.44 -2.85 -11.20
C THR A 56 3.99 -3.05 -11.63
N ARG A 57 3.12 -3.48 -10.69
CA ARG A 57 1.75 -3.90 -11.01
C ARG A 57 0.73 -3.39 -9.99
N GLY A 58 1.03 -3.50 -8.69
CA GLY A 58 0.15 -3.03 -7.63
C GLY A 58 -0.20 -1.54 -7.75
N VAL A 59 0.81 -0.67 -7.82
CA VAL A 59 0.63 0.78 -7.95
C VAL A 59 -0.15 1.15 -9.23
N PRO A 60 0.21 0.66 -10.43
CA PRO A 60 -0.59 0.88 -11.63
C PRO A 60 -2.07 0.48 -11.50
N LEU A 61 -2.37 -0.67 -10.90
CA LEU A 61 -3.74 -1.14 -10.70
C LEU A 61 -4.53 -0.24 -9.73
N ILE A 62 -3.87 0.24 -8.66
CA ILE A 62 -4.46 1.19 -7.72
C ILE A 62 -4.78 2.51 -8.44
N VAL A 63 -3.84 3.01 -9.25
CA VAL A 63 -4.01 4.25 -10.02
C VAL A 63 -5.14 4.11 -11.06
N ASP A 64 -5.21 3.00 -11.79
CA ASP A 64 -6.29 2.76 -12.76
C ASP A 64 -7.67 2.79 -12.08
N ARG A 65 -7.81 2.15 -10.92
CA ARG A 65 -9.05 2.21 -10.14
C ARG A 65 -9.36 3.60 -9.61
N LEU A 66 -8.33 4.35 -9.22
CA LEU A 66 -8.49 5.72 -8.74
C LEU A 66 -9.01 6.63 -9.87
N VAL A 67 -8.39 6.56 -11.05
CA VAL A 67 -8.78 7.35 -12.23
C VAL A 67 -10.20 7.01 -12.69
N ARG A 68 -10.62 5.75 -12.54
CA ARG A 68 -11.99 5.29 -12.87
C ARG A 68 -13.00 5.49 -11.75
N SER A 69 -12.61 6.07 -10.61
CA SER A 69 -13.52 6.20 -9.46
C SER A 69 -14.56 7.30 -9.68
N GLU A 70 -15.81 7.00 -9.33
CA GLU A 70 -16.90 7.99 -9.32
C GLU A 70 -16.62 9.12 -8.32
N GLU A 71 -15.91 8.82 -7.24
CA GLU A 71 -15.45 9.80 -6.24
C GLU A 71 -14.57 10.87 -6.90
N LEU A 72 -13.52 10.46 -7.63
CA LEU A 72 -12.68 11.41 -8.38
C LEU A 72 -13.47 12.17 -9.44
N ALA A 73 -14.32 11.48 -10.20
CA ALA A 73 -15.13 12.12 -11.25
C ALA A 73 -16.04 13.22 -10.68
N LYS A 74 -16.71 12.94 -9.55
CA LYS A 74 -17.56 13.90 -8.84
C LYS A 74 -16.75 15.12 -8.37
N TYR A 75 -15.59 14.89 -7.76
CA TYR A 75 -14.73 15.98 -7.31
C TYR A 75 -14.24 16.87 -8.46
N MET A 76 -13.81 16.28 -9.57
CA MET A 76 -13.38 17.03 -10.76
C MET A 76 -14.53 17.83 -11.37
N PHE A 77 -15.74 17.28 -11.38
CA PHE A 77 -16.94 17.97 -11.86
C PHE A 77 -17.29 19.18 -10.97
N GLU A 78 -17.32 19.00 -9.66
CA GLU A 78 -17.60 20.08 -8.71
C GLU A 78 -16.54 21.19 -8.80
N LEU A 79 -15.25 20.83 -8.83
CA LEU A 79 -14.15 21.78 -8.97
C LEU A 79 -14.24 22.57 -10.28
N GLY A 80 -14.56 21.89 -11.39
CA GLY A 80 -14.78 22.54 -12.68
C GLY A 80 -15.95 23.52 -12.66
N GLY A 81 -17.05 23.17 -11.99
CA GLY A 81 -18.22 24.04 -11.81
C GLY A 81 -17.87 25.34 -11.08
N VAL A 82 -17.22 25.24 -9.91
CA VAL A 82 -16.82 26.45 -9.14
C VAL A 82 -15.74 27.27 -9.85
N ALA A 83 -14.82 26.64 -10.58
CA ALA A 83 -13.82 27.33 -11.38
C ALA A 83 -14.47 28.11 -12.55
N SER A 84 -15.45 27.49 -13.22
CA SER A 84 -16.24 28.14 -14.27
C SER A 84 -17.00 29.34 -13.71
N ASN A 85 -17.66 29.20 -12.56
CA ASN A 85 -18.40 30.29 -11.92
C ASN A 85 -17.49 31.46 -11.53
N SER A 86 -16.31 31.17 -10.96
CA SER A 86 -15.29 32.19 -10.65
C SER A 86 -14.86 32.93 -11.91
N GLY A 87 -14.50 32.21 -12.98
CA GLY A 87 -14.08 32.82 -14.24
C GLY A 87 -15.17 33.64 -14.92
N CYS A 88 -16.42 33.16 -14.91
CA CYS A 88 -17.57 33.90 -15.43
C CYS A 88 -17.84 35.19 -14.65
N LYS A 89 -17.70 35.16 -13.31
CA LYS A 89 -17.84 36.35 -12.48
C LYS A 89 -16.75 37.37 -12.77
N ASP A 90 -15.50 36.94 -12.83
CA ASP A 90 -14.36 37.81 -13.11
C ASP A 90 -14.46 38.43 -14.51
N GLY A 91 -14.68 37.62 -15.54
CA GLY A 91 -14.83 38.09 -16.91
C GLY A 91 -16.06 39.00 -17.12
N TYR A 92 -17.16 38.75 -16.40
CA TYR A 92 -18.32 39.65 -16.40
C TYR A 92 -17.97 41.00 -15.79
N ILE A 93 -17.25 41.02 -14.65
CA ILE A 93 -16.79 42.26 -14.00
C ILE A 93 -15.86 43.04 -14.94
N GLU A 94 -14.90 42.38 -15.58
CA GLU A 94 -13.97 42.99 -16.55
C GLU A 94 -14.71 43.61 -17.73
N GLY A 95 -15.56 42.83 -18.42
CA GLY A 95 -16.31 43.32 -19.59
C GLY A 95 -17.29 44.44 -19.25
N LYS A 96 -17.81 44.49 -18.01
CA LYS A 96 -18.65 45.60 -17.53
C LYS A 96 -17.84 46.86 -17.24
N ALA A 97 -16.66 46.74 -16.61
CA ALA A 97 -15.79 47.87 -16.32
C ALA A 97 -15.36 48.58 -17.61
N ASP A 98 -15.10 47.82 -18.67
CA ASP A 98 -14.79 48.34 -20.01
C ASP A 98 -16.02 48.97 -20.69
N ALA A 99 -17.22 48.41 -20.47
CA ALA A 99 -18.45 48.86 -21.13
C ALA A 99 -19.14 50.07 -20.45
N LYS A 100 -19.05 50.20 -19.13
CA LYS A 100 -19.60 51.32 -18.36
C LYS A 100 -18.81 51.52 -17.07
N GLU A 101 -18.50 52.78 -16.77
CA GLU A 101 -17.94 53.30 -15.52
C GLU A 101 -18.53 52.64 -14.24
N GLY A 102 -17.97 51.48 -13.86
CA GLY A 102 -18.04 50.86 -12.52
C GLY A 102 -19.34 50.22 -12.01
N ALA A 103 -20.49 50.29 -12.70
CA ALA A 103 -21.75 49.83 -12.11
C ALA A 103 -21.95 48.30 -12.22
N ARG A 104 -21.73 47.57 -11.10
CA ARG A 104 -22.09 46.14 -10.94
C ARG A 104 -23.62 45.97 -10.98
N ASP A 105 -24.10 44.92 -11.63
CA ASP A 105 -25.53 44.56 -11.62
C ASP A 105 -25.79 43.57 -10.48
N ASP A 106 -26.27 44.08 -9.36
CA ASP A 106 -26.55 43.30 -8.14
C ASP A 106 -27.68 42.27 -8.34
N LYS A 107 -28.36 42.30 -9.49
CA LYS A 107 -29.37 41.30 -9.86
C LYS A 107 -28.76 40.01 -10.41
N PHE A 108 -27.48 40.02 -10.80
CA PHE A 108 -26.81 38.84 -11.32
C PHE A 108 -26.46 37.89 -10.17
N GLU A 109 -26.98 36.66 -10.20
CA GLU A 109 -26.89 35.71 -9.08
C GLU A 109 -25.44 35.39 -8.68
N LEU A 110 -24.51 35.29 -9.64
CA LEU A 110 -23.07 35.10 -9.40
C LEU A 110 -22.39 36.26 -8.65
N VAL A 111 -23.00 37.45 -8.62
CA VAL A 111 -22.49 38.59 -7.84
C VAL A 111 -22.84 38.44 -6.35
N LYS A 112 -23.87 37.64 -6.02
CA LYS A 112 -24.32 37.39 -4.64
C LYS A 112 -23.53 36.29 -3.94
N GLU A 113 -22.89 35.39 -4.70
CA GLU A 113 -22.07 34.30 -4.19
C GLU A 113 -20.58 34.69 -4.18
N ASP A 114 -19.82 34.24 -3.19
CA ASP A 114 -18.37 34.47 -3.14
C ASP A 114 -17.61 33.41 -3.95
N CYS A 115 -17.79 33.45 -5.28
CA CYS A 115 -17.25 32.43 -6.20
C CYS A 115 -15.73 32.23 -6.09
N VAL A 116 -14.98 33.24 -5.66
CA VAL A 116 -13.52 33.15 -5.46
C VAL A 116 -13.21 32.37 -4.19
N ALA A 117 -13.90 32.67 -3.09
CA ALA A 117 -13.77 31.91 -1.84
C ALA A 117 -14.24 30.47 -2.02
N ASP A 118 -15.33 30.24 -2.76
CA ASP A 118 -15.87 28.90 -3.03
C ASP A 118 -14.90 28.07 -3.88
N TYR A 119 -14.31 28.67 -4.92
CA TYR A 119 -13.27 28.00 -5.71
C TYR A 119 -12.03 27.69 -4.87
N ALA A 120 -11.56 28.63 -4.05
CA ALA A 120 -10.41 28.41 -3.17
C ALA A 120 -10.67 27.28 -2.14
N ALA A 121 -11.86 27.26 -1.54
CA ALA A 121 -12.26 26.22 -0.60
C ALA A 121 -12.34 24.84 -1.26
N LYS A 122 -12.94 24.73 -2.45
CA LYS A 122 -13.02 23.47 -3.19
C LYS A 122 -11.68 23.01 -3.72
N ARG A 123 -10.80 23.93 -4.13
CA ARG A 123 -9.42 23.58 -4.51
C ARG A 123 -8.64 23.02 -3.32
N HIS A 124 -8.77 23.65 -2.15
CA HIS A 124 -8.18 23.11 -0.93
C HIS A 124 -8.76 21.73 -0.58
N GLU A 125 -10.07 21.53 -0.69
CA GLU A 125 -10.67 20.20 -0.53
C GLU A 125 -10.05 19.18 -1.50
N PHE A 126 -9.87 19.55 -2.78
CA PHE A 126 -9.26 18.69 -3.80
C PHE A 126 -7.81 18.28 -3.47
N GLU A 127 -7.00 19.21 -2.94
CA GLU A 127 -5.61 18.97 -2.56
C GLU A 127 -5.47 17.96 -1.41
N PHE A 128 -6.50 17.83 -0.57
CA PHE A 128 -6.55 16.92 0.58
C PHE A 128 -7.61 15.82 0.45
N ILE A 129 -8.02 15.46 -0.78
CA ILE A 129 -8.97 14.36 -0.98
C ILE A 129 -8.38 13.07 -0.42
N GLU A 130 -9.10 12.47 0.53
CA GLU A 130 -8.82 11.12 0.99
C GLU A 130 -9.73 10.11 0.27
N PHE A 131 -9.24 9.53 -0.81
CA PHE A 131 -9.98 8.52 -1.54
C PHE A 131 -10.29 7.28 -0.71
N SER A 132 -11.51 6.78 -0.83
CA SER A 132 -11.96 5.58 -0.12
C SER A 132 -11.08 4.36 -0.44
N ILE A 133 -10.56 4.27 -1.67
CA ILE A 133 -9.61 3.24 -2.11
C ILE A 133 -8.31 3.31 -1.30
N LEU A 134 -7.75 4.52 -1.09
CA LEU A 134 -6.52 4.69 -0.31
C LEU A 134 -6.75 4.38 1.17
N LYS A 135 -7.92 4.74 1.74
CA LYS A 135 -8.29 4.34 3.10
C LYS A 135 -8.38 2.82 3.26
N ALA A 136 -8.92 2.13 2.26
CA ALA A 136 -9.00 0.68 2.28
C ALA A 136 -7.60 0.03 2.22
N ILE A 137 -6.70 0.57 1.40
CA ILE A 137 -5.31 0.11 1.31
C ILE A 137 -4.56 0.37 2.62
N ASP A 138 -4.72 1.55 3.24
CA ASP A 138 -4.10 1.84 4.54
C ASP A 138 -4.58 0.88 5.64
N LYS A 139 -5.88 0.54 5.65
CA LYS A 139 -6.41 -0.49 6.56
C LYS A 139 -5.79 -1.86 6.29
N LEU A 140 -5.65 -2.24 5.01
CA LEU A 140 -5.02 -3.50 4.63
C LEU A 140 -3.55 -3.55 5.03
N ALA A 141 -2.81 -2.43 4.90
CA ALA A 141 -1.39 -2.34 5.27
C ALA A 141 -1.11 -2.62 6.76
N ARG A 142 -2.13 -2.47 7.62
CA ARG A 142 -2.06 -2.79 9.05
C ARG A 142 -2.30 -4.27 9.36
N CYS A 143 -2.65 -5.09 8.36
CA CYS A 143 -2.81 -6.54 8.48
C CYS A 143 -1.55 -7.26 7.98
N SER A 144 -1.26 -8.48 8.46
CA SER A 144 -0.06 -9.23 8.07
C SER A 144 -0.11 -9.83 6.65
N VAL A 145 -1.24 -9.76 5.95
CA VAL A 145 -1.50 -10.44 4.65
C VAL A 145 -1.82 -9.41 3.55
N VAL A 146 -1.10 -8.28 3.55
CA VAL A 146 -1.42 -7.10 2.73
C VAL A 146 -1.40 -7.40 1.24
N VAL A 147 -0.31 -7.97 0.74
CA VAL A 147 -0.03 -8.04 -0.72
C VAL A 147 -0.87 -9.12 -1.39
N GLU A 148 -1.02 -10.30 -0.78
CA GLU A 148 -1.88 -11.35 -1.31
C GLU A 148 -3.36 -10.89 -1.37
N THR A 149 -3.81 -10.16 -0.35
CA THR A 149 -5.17 -9.59 -0.34
C THR A 149 -5.30 -8.51 -1.41
N LEU A 150 -4.30 -7.64 -1.59
CA LEU A 150 -4.28 -6.64 -2.65
C LEU A 150 -4.32 -7.28 -4.04
N LYS A 151 -3.54 -8.34 -4.29
CA LYS A 151 -3.55 -9.10 -5.55
C LYS A 151 -4.96 -9.59 -5.88
N LYS A 152 -5.63 -10.23 -4.92
CA LYS A 152 -7.03 -10.70 -5.07
C LYS A 152 -8.00 -9.57 -5.34
N VAL A 153 -7.96 -8.52 -4.50
CA VAL A 153 -8.89 -7.39 -4.60
C VAL A 153 -8.70 -6.62 -5.89
N LEU A 154 -7.46 -6.44 -6.35
CA LEU A 154 -7.11 -5.71 -7.57
C LEU A 154 -7.38 -6.51 -8.85
N GLY A 155 -7.81 -7.78 -8.74
CA GLY A 155 -8.18 -8.61 -9.87
C GLY A 155 -6.99 -9.29 -10.56
N ASP A 156 -5.87 -9.44 -9.85
CA ASP A 156 -4.69 -10.16 -10.32
C ASP A 156 -4.80 -11.65 -9.98
N SER A 157 -5.97 -12.25 -10.25
CA SER A 157 -6.07 -13.70 -10.35
C SER A 157 -5.44 -14.10 -11.69
N ASP A 158 -4.38 -14.90 -11.66
CA ASP A 158 -3.64 -15.39 -12.82
C ASP A 158 -4.55 -15.70 -14.03
N ALA A 159 -4.68 -14.73 -14.94
CA ALA A 159 -5.18 -14.94 -16.30
C ALA A 159 -4.11 -15.61 -17.17
N MET A 160 -3.43 -16.62 -16.60
CA MET A 160 -2.49 -17.50 -17.27
C MET A 160 -2.80 -18.98 -16.94
N THR A 161 -4.09 -19.32 -16.92
CA THR A 161 -4.52 -20.70 -17.11
C THR A 161 -5.59 -20.79 -18.21
N GLY A 162 -5.12 -21.17 -19.40
CA GLY A 162 -5.89 -21.88 -20.43
C GLY A 162 -6.88 -21.06 -21.26
N TYR A 163 -6.49 -20.73 -22.49
CA TYR A 163 -6.98 -21.41 -23.71
C TYR A 163 -5.95 -21.24 -24.83
#